data_AF-A0A7D9DWN0-F1
#
_entry.id   AF-A0A7D9DWN0-F1
#
_cell.length_a   1.000
_cell.length_b   1.000
_cell.length_c   1.000
_cell.angle_alpha   90.00
_cell.angle_beta   90.00
_cell.angle_gamma   90.00
#
_symmetry.space_group_name_H-M   'P 1'
#
loop_
_entity.id
_entity.type
_entity.pdbx_description
1 polymer ?
#
loop_
_entity_poly.entity_id
_entity_poly.type
_entity_poly.pdbx_seq_one_letter_code
_entity_poly.pdbx_strand_id
1 'polypeptide(L)'
;MNSQRVTLLVLLDLSSAFDTIDHGILLERLRSKFGIRGKVLNWFSSYLSGRSQRVMLNGTLSDSSDLNFGVPQGSCLGSLLFILYASKLFDIINNHSPDSHGFDDDTQLYVSFKPDYRMQCEAISVMESCVNDLRKWMIQDKLKLNDGKTELLIIGSKQQLQKLNPCHICLLSKWRETTFYAPMTA
;
A
#
# COMPACT_ATOMS: atom_id res chain seq x y z
N MET A 1 13.85 -27.78 -0.16
CA MET A 1 14.37 -27.69 1.22
C MET A 1 13.34 -26.97 2.09
N ASN A 2 12.84 -27.62 3.14
CA ASN A 2 11.85 -27.03 4.03
C ASN A 2 12.59 -26.14 5.06
N SER A 3 12.56 -24.83 4.88
CA SER A 3 13.33 -23.87 5.70
C SER A 3 12.85 -23.76 7.16
N GLN A 4 11.81 -24.52 7.55
CA GLN A 4 11.20 -24.51 8.89
C GLN A 4 10.83 -23.09 9.37
N ARG A 5 10.38 -22.24 8.45
CA ARG A 5 9.95 -20.87 8.72
C ARG A 5 8.45 -20.73 8.53
N VAL A 6 7.92 -19.66 9.12
CA VAL A 6 6.60 -19.12 8.90
C VAL A 6 6.77 -17.69 8.35
N THR A 7 5.83 -17.24 7.55
CA THR A 7 5.80 -15.90 6.97
C THR A 7 4.60 -15.14 7.53
N LEU A 8 4.86 -13.99 8.15
CA LEU A 8 3.84 -12.99 8.45
C LEU A 8 3.67 -12.13 7.19
N LEU A 9 2.45 -12.02 6.68
CA LEU A 9 2.11 -11.28 5.47
C LEU A 9 1.03 -10.25 5.80
N VAL A 10 1.25 -8.99 5.44
CA VAL A 10 0.25 -7.92 5.48
C VAL A 10 -0.06 -7.51 4.05
N LEU A 11 -1.33 -7.58 3.69
CA LEU A 11 -1.86 -7.08 2.42
C LEU A 11 -2.45 -5.69 2.67
N LEU A 12 -1.80 -4.64 2.18
CA LEU A 12 -2.27 -3.27 2.27
C LEU A 12 -3.20 -2.95 1.09
N ASP A 13 -4.33 -2.33 1.36
CA ASP A 13 -5.26 -1.79 0.34
C ASP A 13 -5.42 -0.29 0.56
N LEU A 14 -5.30 0.50 -0.50
CA LEU A 14 -5.52 1.95 -0.46
C LEU A 14 -6.96 2.26 -0.88
N SER A 15 -7.63 3.14 -0.13
CA SER A 15 -8.96 3.63 -0.48
C SER A 15 -8.87 4.68 -1.59
N SER A 16 -9.49 4.43 -2.74
CA SER A 16 -9.59 5.40 -3.85
C SER A 16 -8.24 6.01 -4.20
N ALA A 17 -7.23 5.16 -4.40
CA ALA A 17 -5.82 5.54 -4.49
C ALA A 17 -5.56 6.60 -5.58
N PHE A 18 -6.18 6.45 -6.74
CA PHE A 18 -6.07 7.39 -7.86
C PHE A 18 -6.82 8.70 -7.65
N ASP A 19 -7.89 8.71 -6.86
CA ASP A 19 -8.77 9.87 -6.69
C ASP A 19 -8.32 10.78 -5.52
N THR A 20 -7.44 10.27 -4.67
CA THR A 20 -6.98 10.94 -3.43
C THR A 20 -5.66 11.69 -3.58
N ILE A 21 -5.01 11.61 -4.75
CA ILE A 21 -3.71 12.27 -4.97
C ILE A 21 -3.84 13.79 -4.86
N ASP A 22 -3.12 14.37 -3.92
CA ASP A 22 -2.99 15.83 -3.81
C ASP A 22 -2.00 16.34 -4.87
N HIS A 23 -2.46 17.27 -5.71
CA HIS A 23 -1.65 17.82 -6.81
C HIS A 23 -0.44 18.59 -6.31
N GLY A 24 -0.56 19.32 -5.20
CA GLY A 24 0.54 20.10 -4.63
C GLY A 24 1.65 19.19 -4.11
N ILE A 25 1.27 18.15 -3.35
CA ILE A 25 2.22 17.15 -2.84
C ILE A 25 2.88 16.39 -3.99
N LEU A 26 2.11 16.01 -5.02
CA LEU A 26 2.65 15.34 -6.21
C LEU A 26 3.68 16.21 -6.92
N LEU A 27 3.34 17.46 -7.23
CA LEU A 27 4.25 18.39 -7.91
C LEU A 27 5.51 18.66 -7.08
N GLU A 28 5.37 18.82 -5.75
CA GLU A 28 6.53 18.97 -4.87
C GLU A 28 7.42 17.73 -4.89
N ARG A 29 6.84 16.52 -4.91
CA ARG A 29 7.58 15.27 -4.98
C ARG A 29 8.32 15.11 -6.31
N LEU A 30 7.66 15.41 -7.43
CA LEU A 30 8.29 15.44 -8.75
C LEU A 30 9.51 16.38 -8.74
N ARG A 31 9.40 17.54 -8.08
CA ARG A 31 10.47 18.53 -7.98
C ARG A 31 11.61 18.13 -7.06
N SER A 32 11.29 17.68 -5.85
CA SER A 32 12.26 17.47 -4.76
C SER A 32 12.89 16.09 -4.79
N LYS A 33 12.12 15.02 -5.01
CA LYS A 33 12.60 13.64 -5.02
C LYS A 33 13.14 13.23 -6.39
N PHE A 34 12.45 13.63 -7.46
CA PHE A 34 12.79 13.21 -8.83
C PHE A 34 13.51 14.28 -9.65
N GLY A 35 13.70 15.49 -9.11
CA GLY A 35 14.46 16.56 -9.76
C GLY A 35 13.79 17.19 -10.98
N ILE A 36 12.50 16.92 -11.22
CA ILE A 36 11.75 17.45 -12.37
C ILE A 36 11.47 18.94 -12.16
N ARG A 37 11.93 19.79 -13.08
CA ARG A 37 11.90 21.26 -12.93
C ARG A 37 11.53 21.97 -14.24
N GLY A 38 11.32 23.27 -14.14
CA GLY A 38 11.11 24.15 -15.29
C GLY A 38 9.89 23.78 -16.13
N LYS A 39 10.06 23.77 -17.46
CA LYS A 39 8.97 23.55 -18.41
C LYS A 39 8.25 22.21 -18.21
N VAL A 40 8.98 21.16 -17.85
CA VAL A 40 8.39 19.82 -17.63
C VAL A 40 7.50 19.81 -16.40
N LEU A 41 7.95 20.41 -15.29
CA LEU A 41 7.12 20.53 -14.09
C LEU A 41 5.87 21.39 -14.33
N ASN A 42 6.02 22.49 -15.08
CA ASN A 42 4.89 23.34 -15.47
C ASN A 42 3.89 22.58 -16.35
N TRP A 43 4.37 21.69 -17.22
CA TRP A 43 3.51 20.84 -18.03
C TRP A 43 2.72 19.85 -17.17
N PHE A 44 3.35 19.21 -16.17
CA PHE A 44 2.61 18.38 -15.19
C PHE A 44 1.59 19.20 -14.40
N SER A 45 1.95 20.41 -13.96
CA SER A 45 1.01 21.31 -13.28
C SER A 45 -0.19 21.63 -14.17
N SER A 46 0.04 21.91 -15.45
CA SER A 46 -1.03 22.17 -16.42
C SER A 46 -1.90 20.93 -16.68
N TYR A 47 -1.32 19.73 -16.68
CA TYR A 47 -2.05 18.48 -16.87
C TYR A 47 -3.02 18.19 -15.73
N LEU A 48 -2.67 18.57 -14.50
CA LEU A 48 -3.46 18.32 -13.30
C LEU A 48 -4.50 19.41 -13.02
N SER A 49 -4.25 20.65 -13.46
CA SER A 49 -5.05 21.83 -13.11
C SER A 49 -6.32 21.99 -13.95
N GLY A 50 -7.36 22.60 -13.37
CA GLY A 50 -8.57 23.00 -14.11
C GLY A 50 -9.42 21.83 -14.63
N ARG A 51 -9.27 20.65 -14.03
CA ARG A 51 -10.03 19.47 -14.41
C ARG A 51 -11.43 19.48 -13.79
N SER A 52 -12.39 18.91 -14.51
CA SER A 52 -13.74 18.64 -14.01
C SER A 52 -14.28 17.33 -14.58
N GLN A 53 -15.32 16.78 -13.95
CA GLN A 53 -16.01 15.58 -14.38
C GLN A 53 -17.53 15.74 -14.34
N ARG A 54 -18.22 14.94 -15.14
CA ARG A 54 -19.68 14.80 -15.19
C ARG A 54 -20.03 13.32 -15.35
N VAL A 55 -21.15 12.90 -14.79
CA VAL A 55 -21.65 11.52 -14.90
C VAL A 55 -22.89 11.53 -15.79
N MET A 56 -22.97 10.59 -16.72
CA MET A 56 -24.16 10.37 -17.54
C MET A 56 -24.85 9.08 -17.12
N LEU A 57 -26.13 9.17 -16.79
CA LEU A 57 -26.96 8.02 -16.45
C LEU A 57 -28.27 8.07 -17.23
N ASN A 58 -28.54 7.02 -18.02
CA ASN A 58 -29.73 6.91 -18.87
C ASN A 58 -29.96 8.13 -19.79
N GLY A 59 -28.88 8.71 -20.32
CA GLY A 59 -28.93 9.87 -21.22
C GLY A 59 -29.04 11.23 -20.52
N THR A 60 -29.17 11.26 -19.19
CA THR A 60 -29.16 12.49 -18.40
C THR A 60 -27.76 12.74 -17.85
N LEU A 61 -27.25 13.97 -18.05
CA LEU A 61 -25.92 14.37 -17.57
C LEU A 61 -26.04 15.11 -16.23
N SER A 62 -25.20 14.77 -15.25
CA SER A 62 -25.07 15.50 -13.98
C SER A 62 -24.50 16.89 -14.20
N ASP A 63 -24.54 17.75 -13.19
CA ASP A 63 -23.73 18.98 -13.18
C ASP A 63 -22.22 18.68 -13.19
N SER A 64 -21.43 19.69 -13.59
CA SER A 64 -19.97 19.63 -13.57
C SER A 64 -19.43 19.71 -12.16
N SER A 65 -18.46 18.85 -11.84
CA SER A 65 -17.77 18.82 -10.56
C SER A 65 -16.28 18.93 -10.78
N ASP A 66 -15.64 19.87 -10.08
CA ASP A 66 -14.20 20.10 -10.21
C ASP A 66 -13.38 18.98 -9.56
N LEU A 67 -12.31 18.58 -10.25
CA LEU A 67 -11.40 17.53 -9.82
C LEU A 67 -10.11 18.13 -9.23
N ASN A 68 -10.23 18.60 -7.99
CA ASN A 68 -9.12 19.19 -7.24
C ASN A 68 -8.10 18.16 -6.71
N PHE A 69 -8.47 16.87 -6.75
CA PHE A 69 -7.63 15.75 -6.34
C PHE A 69 -7.62 14.68 -7.41
N GLY A 70 -6.67 13.76 -7.26
CA GLY A 70 -6.54 12.59 -8.08
C GLY A 70 -5.91 12.84 -9.44
N VAL A 71 -5.69 11.77 -10.17
CA VAL A 71 -5.15 11.78 -11.54
C VAL A 71 -6.14 11.07 -12.49
N PRO A 72 -6.09 11.33 -13.80
CA PRO A 72 -7.01 10.68 -14.73
C PRO A 72 -6.81 9.15 -14.76
N GLN A 73 -7.79 8.41 -14.25
CA GLN A 73 -7.83 6.95 -14.36
C GLN A 73 -7.92 6.54 -15.84
N GLY A 74 -7.26 5.43 -16.19
CA GLY A 74 -7.20 4.94 -17.57
C GLY A 74 -6.23 5.69 -18.49
N SER A 75 -5.50 6.68 -17.98
CA SER A 75 -4.39 7.32 -18.69
C SER A 75 -3.05 6.71 -18.29
N CYS A 76 -2.15 6.49 -19.25
CA CYS A 76 -0.79 6.02 -18.95
C CYS A 76 -0.04 6.96 -17.98
N LEU A 77 -0.30 8.26 -18.09
CA LEU A 77 0.33 9.27 -17.24
C LEU A 77 -0.21 9.24 -15.81
N GLY A 78 -1.52 9.01 -15.63
CA GLY A 78 -2.13 8.87 -14.31
C GLY A 78 -1.49 7.73 -13.51
N SER A 79 -1.34 6.55 -14.11
CA SER A 79 -0.65 5.41 -13.48
C SER A 79 0.80 5.74 -13.11
N LEU A 80 1.55 6.39 -14.01
CA LEU A 80 2.92 6.81 -13.71
C LEU A 80 2.96 7.79 -12.53
N LEU A 81 2.10 8.80 -12.54
CA LEU A 81 2.04 9.80 -11.47
C LEU A 81 1.65 9.19 -10.13
N PHE A 82 0.76 8.21 -10.13
CA PHE A 82 0.41 7.44 -8.94
C PHE A 82 1.62 6.67 -8.38
N ILE A 83 2.35 5.94 -9.22
CA ILE A 83 3.56 5.21 -8.79
C ILE A 83 4.60 6.18 -8.20
N LEU A 84 4.83 7.34 -8.85
CA LEU A 84 5.76 8.35 -8.34
C LEU A 84 5.29 8.94 -7.00
N TYR A 85 3.99 9.14 -6.84
CA TYR A 85 3.38 9.55 -5.58
C TYR A 85 3.59 8.50 -4.49
N ALA A 86 3.23 7.25 -4.76
CA ALA A 86 3.30 6.13 -3.83
C ALA A 86 4.74 5.71 -3.52
N SER A 87 5.75 6.11 -4.29
CA SER A 87 7.15 5.70 -4.10
C SER A 87 7.72 5.87 -2.69
N LYS A 88 7.20 6.83 -1.89
CA LYS A 88 7.62 7.06 -0.50
C LYS A 88 7.20 5.92 0.44
N LEU A 89 6.20 5.13 0.05
CA LEU A 89 5.80 3.89 0.73
C LEU A 89 6.99 2.94 0.86
N PHE A 90 7.75 2.72 -0.21
CA PHE A 90 8.91 1.82 -0.21
C PHE A 90 10.09 2.38 0.59
N ASP A 91 10.28 3.71 0.62
CA ASP A 91 11.30 4.32 1.48
C ASP A 91 11.02 4.03 2.96
N ILE A 92 9.75 4.10 3.37
CA ILE A 92 9.33 3.81 4.75
C ILE A 92 9.52 2.33 5.07
N ILE A 93 9.12 1.44 4.17
CA ILE A 93 9.30 -0.01 4.35
C ILE A 93 10.77 -0.36 4.53
N ASN A 94 11.66 0.18 3.70
CA ASN A 94 13.09 -0.08 3.79
C ASN A 94 13.71 0.32 5.14
N ASN A 95 13.10 1.26 5.88
CA ASN A 95 13.57 1.64 7.22
C ASN A 95 13.21 0.63 8.31
N HIS A 96 12.21 -0.23 8.09
CA HIS A 96 11.77 -1.25 9.06
C HIS A 96 12.26 -2.66 8.71
N SER A 97 12.77 -2.87 7.50
CA SER A 97 13.29 -4.16 6.99
C SER A 97 12.30 -5.33 6.79
N PRO A 98 10.97 -5.18 6.63
CA PRO A 98 10.19 -6.24 5.98
C PRO A 98 10.48 -6.24 4.48
N ASP A 99 10.43 -7.42 3.87
CA ASP A 99 10.39 -7.52 2.41
C ASP A 99 9.04 -6.99 1.91
N SER A 100 9.01 -6.46 0.69
CA SER A 100 7.76 -5.96 0.10
C SER A 100 7.69 -6.13 -1.41
N HIS A 101 6.47 -6.29 -1.90
CA HIS A 101 6.15 -6.20 -3.32
C HIS A 101 4.93 -5.29 -3.47
N GLY A 102 4.92 -4.46 -4.51
CA GLY A 102 3.74 -3.68 -4.87
C GLY A 102 3.43 -3.83 -6.35
N PHE A 103 2.15 -3.80 -6.66
CA PHE A 103 1.63 -3.74 -8.02
C PHE A 103 0.47 -2.75 -8.04
N ASP A 104 0.66 -1.64 -8.76
CA ASP A 104 -0.26 -0.50 -8.71
C ASP A 104 -0.55 -0.06 -7.26
N ASP A 105 -1.81 -0.06 -6.82
CA ASP A 105 -2.22 0.31 -5.46
C ASP A 105 -2.15 -0.84 -4.43
N ASP A 106 -2.02 -2.09 -4.89
CA ASP A 106 -1.84 -3.24 -4.02
C ASP A 106 -0.40 -3.32 -3.53
N THR A 107 -0.19 -3.33 -2.21
CA THR A 107 1.14 -3.53 -1.64
C THR A 107 1.11 -4.59 -0.55
N GLN A 108 2.02 -5.55 -0.63
CA GLN A 108 2.20 -6.57 0.38
C GLN A 108 3.54 -6.41 1.10
N LEU A 109 3.50 -6.58 2.43
CA LEU A 109 4.67 -6.62 3.31
C LEU A 109 4.80 -8.01 3.89
N TYR A 110 6.01 -8.56 3.96
CA TYR A 110 6.19 -9.85 4.58
C TYR A 110 7.51 -9.99 5.34
N VAL A 111 7.44 -10.77 6.43
CA VAL A 111 8.59 -11.15 7.24
C VAL A 111 8.54 -12.65 7.43
N SER A 112 9.58 -13.34 6.97
CA SER A 112 9.74 -14.77 7.25
C SER A 112 10.59 -14.96 8.49
N PHE A 113 10.20 -15.84 9.41
CA PHE A 113 10.87 -16.07 10.70
C PHE A 113 10.77 -17.55 11.13
N LYS A 114 11.62 -18.00 12.05
CA LYS A 114 11.45 -19.33 12.66
C LYS A 114 10.33 -19.26 13.71
N PRO A 115 9.45 -20.27 13.84
CA PRO A 115 8.31 -20.21 14.74
C PRO A 115 8.73 -20.49 16.20
N ASP A 116 9.65 -19.69 16.71
CA ASP A 116 9.97 -19.58 18.13
C ASP A 116 9.46 -18.24 18.67
N TYR A 117 9.22 -18.18 19.97
CA TYR A 117 8.56 -17.05 20.62
C TYR A 117 9.29 -15.71 20.37
N ARG A 118 10.62 -15.70 20.48
CA ARG A 118 11.40 -14.47 20.34
C ARG A 118 11.32 -13.94 18.91
N MET A 119 11.53 -14.78 17.92
CA MET A 119 11.48 -14.38 16.51
C MET A 119 10.06 -13.99 16.09
N GLN A 120 9.04 -14.64 16.64
CA GLN A 120 7.64 -14.26 16.43
C GLN A 120 7.37 -12.83 16.94
N CYS A 121 7.78 -12.51 18.17
CA CYS A 121 7.61 -11.17 18.74
C CYS A 121 8.35 -10.10 17.93
N GLU A 122 9.57 -10.39 17.48
CA GLU A 122 10.35 -9.48 16.63
C GLU A 122 9.67 -9.22 15.28
N ALA A 123 9.19 -10.27 14.61
CA ALA A 123 8.48 -10.14 13.33
C ALA A 123 7.19 -9.31 13.47
N ILE A 124 6.42 -9.53 14.55
CA ILE A 124 5.21 -8.74 14.85
C ILE A 124 5.59 -7.28 15.10
N SER A 125 6.61 -7.03 15.92
CA SER A 125 7.04 -5.66 16.27
C SER A 125 7.52 -4.87 15.06
N VAL A 126 8.30 -5.50 14.16
CA VAL A 126 8.74 -4.89 12.90
C VAL A 126 7.54 -4.53 12.03
N MET A 127 6.61 -5.47 11.87
CA MET A 127 5.41 -5.25 11.06
C MET A 127 4.52 -4.14 11.65
N GLU A 128 4.34 -4.13 12.97
CA GLU A 128 3.59 -3.11 13.72
C GLU A 128 4.17 -1.71 13.53
N SER A 129 5.47 -1.58 13.71
CA SER A 129 6.15 -0.30 13.54
C SER A 129 6.06 0.19 12.09
N CYS A 130 6.29 -0.71 11.13
CA CYS A 130 6.22 -0.39 9.70
C CYS A 130 4.83 0.10 9.29
N VAL A 131 3.77 -0.65 9.62
CA VAL A 131 2.40 -0.29 9.26
C VAL A 131 1.97 1.00 9.95
N ASN A 132 2.38 1.25 11.19
CA ASN A 132 2.07 2.51 11.87
C ASN A 132 2.70 3.72 11.19
N ASP A 133 3.95 3.63 10.78
CA ASP A 133 4.61 4.74 10.09
C ASP A 133 4.07 4.95 8.67
N LEU A 134 3.73 3.87 7.97
CA LEU A 134 2.99 3.94 6.71
C LEU A 134 1.64 4.65 6.89
N ARG A 135 0.87 4.30 7.92
CA ARG A 135 -0.43 4.94 8.22
C ARG A 135 -0.25 6.43 8.51
N LYS A 136 0.73 6.81 9.34
CA LYS A 136 1.04 8.23 9.62
C LYS A 136 1.39 8.99 8.34
N TRP A 137 2.25 8.41 7.51
CA TRP A 137 2.63 9.02 6.24
C TRP A 137 1.44 9.16 5.29
N MET A 138 0.64 8.12 5.11
CA MET A 138 -0.53 8.16 4.23
C MET A 138 -1.47 9.30 4.62
N ILE A 139 -1.74 9.49 5.92
CA ILE A 139 -2.56 10.61 6.41
C ILE A 139 -1.94 11.97 6.06
N GLN A 140 -0.62 12.12 6.23
CA GLN A 140 0.09 13.37 5.89
C GLN A 140 -0.01 13.66 4.38
N ASP A 141 0.13 12.63 3.57
CA ASP A 141 0.09 12.66 2.11
C ASP A 141 -1.33 12.52 1.54
N LYS A 142 -2.37 12.70 2.35
CA LYS A 142 -3.77 12.66 1.91
C LYS A 142 -4.22 11.33 1.27
N LEU A 143 -3.45 10.27 1.47
CA LEU A 143 -3.85 8.89 1.16
C LEU A 143 -4.60 8.30 2.35
N LYS A 144 -5.35 7.23 2.08
CA LYS A 144 -6.09 6.52 3.11
C LYS A 144 -5.89 5.02 2.97
N LEU A 145 -5.33 4.40 4.00
CA LEU A 145 -5.33 2.94 4.12
C LEU A 145 -6.77 2.46 4.35
N ASN A 146 -7.15 1.39 3.66
CA ASN A 146 -8.43 0.74 3.83
C ASN A 146 -8.32 -0.34 4.91
N ASP A 147 -8.57 0.03 6.15
CA ASP A 147 -8.51 -0.93 7.28
C ASP A 147 -9.51 -2.09 7.11
N GLY A 148 -10.58 -1.91 6.33
CA GLY A 148 -11.58 -2.95 6.08
C GLY A 148 -11.13 -4.06 5.13
N LYS A 149 -10.20 -3.74 4.22
CA LYS A 149 -9.63 -4.64 3.22
C LYS A 149 -8.17 -5.00 3.48
N THR A 150 -7.48 -4.24 4.33
CA THR A 150 -6.13 -4.59 4.76
C THR A 150 -6.20 -5.87 5.59
N GLU A 151 -5.46 -6.90 5.19
CA GLU A 151 -5.51 -8.22 5.82
C GLU A 151 -4.14 -8.65 6.34
N LEU A 152 -4.15 -9.39 7.45
CA LEU A 152 -2.98 -10.06 8.00
C LEU A 152 -3.14 -11.57 7.83
N LEU A 153 -2.12 -12.19 7.25
CA LEU A 153 -2.05 -13.62 7.01
C LEU A 153 -0.78 -14.19 7.62
N ILE A 154 -0.86 -15.43 8.10
CA ILE A 154 0.31 -16.20 8.56
C ILE A 154 0.40 -17.44 7.68
N ILE A 155 1.49 -17.55 6.92
CA ILE A 155 1.69 -18.60 5.92
C ILE A 155 2.81 -19.53 6.39
N GLY A 156 2.54 -20.82 6.42
CA GLY A 156 3.53 -21.84 6.76
C GLY A 156 2.93 -23.24 6.70
N SER A 157 3.78 -24.26 6.78
CA SER A 157 3.27 -25.64 6.90
C SER A 157 2.55 -25.83 8.24
N LYS A 158 1.55 -26.72 8.28
CA LYS A 158 0.79 -27.07 9.49
C LYS A 158 1.68 -27.34 10.71
N GLN A 159 2.79 -28.05 10.50
CA GLN A 159 3.76 -28.39 11.55
C GLN A 159 4.48 -27.16 12.14
N GLN A 160 4.72 -26.12 11.34
CA GLN A 160 5.35 -24.88 11.83
C GLN A 160 4.34 -23.93 12.46
N LEU A 161 3.13 -23.85 11.90
CA LEU A 161 2.05 -23.02 12.45
C LEU A 161 1.65 -23.47 13.86
N GLN A 162 1.63 -24.78 14.13
CA GLN A 162 1.37 -25.35 15.45
C GLN A 162 2.39 -24.95 16.53
N LYS A 163 3.56 -24.42 16.14
CA LYS A 163 4.60 -23.97 17.08
C LYS A 163 4.45 -22.49 17.47
N LEU A 164 3.59 -21.75 16.78
CA LEU A 164 3.35 -20.35 17.08
C LEU A 164 2.59 -20.22 18.39
N ASN A 165 2.92 -19.18 19.14
CA ASN A 165 2.13 -18.81 20.30
C ASN A 165 0.90 -18.02 19.82
N PRO A 166 -0.29 -18.20 20.43
CA PRO A 166 -1.43 -17.33 20.19
C PRO A 166 -1.09 -15.94 20.70
N CYS A 167 -0.51 -15.10 19.84
CA CYS A 167 -0.15 -13.74 20.16
C CYS A 167 -1.30 -12.85 19.67
N HIS A 168 -1.77 -11.94 20.51
CA HIS A 168 -2.67 -10.88 20.07
C HIS A 168 -1.88 -9.95 19.14
N ILE A 169 -1.92 -10.19 17.84
CA ILE A 169 -1.38 -9.26 16.86
C ILE A 169 -2.36 -8.08 16.81
N CYS A 170 -1.95 -6.92 17.34
CA CYS A 170 -2.81 -5.74 17.49
C CYS A 170 -2.94 -4.92 16.20
N LEU A 171 -2.27 -5.32 15.13
CA LEU A 171 -2.22 -4.59 13.85
C LEU A 171 -3.58 -4.29 13.23
N LEU A 172 -4.51 -5.23 13.37
CA LEU A 172 -5.83 -5.19 12.76
C LEU A 172 -6.77 -5.94 13.70
N SER A 173 -7.93 -5.40 14.00
CA SER A 173 -8.99 -6.04 14.81
C SER A 173 -9.54 -7.34 14.19
N LYS A 174 -8.91 -7.88 13.15
CA LYS A 174 -9.26 -9.10 12.42
C LYS A 174 -8.00 -9.94 12.19
N TRP A 175 -7.72 -10.84 13.13
CA TRP A 175 -6.90 -12.01 12.82
C TRP A 175 -7.79 -13.01 12.06
N ARG A 176 -7.43 -13.35 10.82
CA ARG A 176 -8.06 -14.46 10.09
C ARG A 176 -7.01 -15.55 9.89
N GLU A 177 -7.23 -16.67 10.56
CA GLU A 177 -6.42 -17.87 10.42
C GLU A 177 -6.75 -18.55 9.08
N THR A 178 -6.33 -17.97 7.97
CA THR A 178 -6.56 -18.56 6.65
C THR A 178 -5.36 -19.43 6.30
N THR A 179 -5.47 -20.73 6.55
CA THR A 179 -4.44 -21.70 6.14
C THR A 179 -4.51 -21.88 4.62
N PHE A 180 -3.64 -21.21 3.87
CA PHE A 180 -3.47 -21.46 2.44
C PHE A 180 -2.48 -22.62 2.24
N TYR A 181 -2.98 -23.73 1.72
CA TYR A 181 -2.15 -24.84 1.27
C TYR A 181 -1.64 -24.50 -0.13
N ALA A 182 -0.35 -24.18 -0.27
CA ALA A 182 0.29 -24.27 -1.57
C ALA A 182 0.39 -25.76 -1.94
N PRO A 183 -0.26 -26.25 -3.01
CA PRO A 183 0.01 -27.59 -3.49
C PRO A 183 1.47 -27.63 -3.97
N MET A 184 2.32 -28.38 -3.27
CA MET A 184 3.60 -28.79 -3.83
C MET A 184 3.28 -29.77 -4.96
N THR A 185 3.18 -29.27 -6.20
CA THR A 185 3.31 -30.13 -7.38
C THR A 185 4.79 -30.50 -7.51
N ALA A 186 5.06 -31.80 -7.41
CA ALA A 186 6.34 -32.43 -7.68
C ALA A 186 6.72 -32.33 -9.16
#